data_AF-A0A9P9QU07-F1
#
_entry.id   AF-A0A9P9QU07-F1
#
_cell.length_a   1.000
_cell.length_b   1.000
_cell.length_c   1.000
_cell.angle_alpha   90.00
_cell.angle_beta   90.00
_cell.angle_gamma   90.00
#
_symmetry.space_group_name_H-M   'P 1'
#
loop_
_entity.id
_entity.type
_entity.pdbx_description
1 polymer ?
#
loop_
_entity_poly.entity_id
_entity_poly.type
_entity_poly.pdbx_seq_one_letter_code
_entity_poly.pdbx_strand_id
1 'polypeptide(L)'
;MMRSPFSKSKKSLVKETVVSSPGSTSPSSQEGSEKISVTSESPSVTQHTQAPLSQETLSSTQREEIRLLFHNQQAPNCHSCGEACTRLVTRVSNRNGNGGRPYYKCIRCDKFSCFDDSRGEDENNPVCDCGKASRRQLSSREKGRRIFYVCKTGSCQFFQFHKRQDGSNWSVGEDLAEALAELRVV
;
A
#
# COMPACT_ATOMS: atom_id res chain seq x y z
N MET A 1 -22.83 33.85 13.17
CA MET A 1 -24.20 33.48 12.74
C MET A 1 -24.11 32.63 11.49
N MET A 2 -24.55 31.37 11.57
CA MET A 2 -25.37 30.62 10.59
C MET A 2 -24.90 30.59 9.10
N ARG A 3 -24.81 29.50 8.34
CA ARG A 3 -25.16 28.06 8.41
C ARG A 3 -24.45 27.41 7.21
N SER A 4 -23.94 26.18 7.38
CA SER A 4 -23.87 25.21 6.27
C SER A 4 -25.26 24.58 6.10
N PRO A 5 -25.62 24.05 4.91
CA PRO A 5 -25.75 22.59 4.91
C PRO A 5 -25.31 21.89 3.62
N PHE A 6 -24.59 20.80 3.88
CA PHE A 6 -24.39 19.59 3.10
C PHE A 6 -25.54 19.20 2.17
N SER A 7 -25.20 18.99 0.90
CA SER A 7 -25.99 18.30 -0.11
C SER A 7 -26.03 16.80 0.16
N LYS A 8 -27.24 16.23 0.16
CA LYS A 8 -27.52 14.79 0.32
C LYS A 8 -27.48 14.12 -1.05
N SER A 9 -26.49 13.25 -1.30
CA SER A 9 -26.52 12.35 -2.46
C SER A 9 -27.46 11.16 -2.20
N LYS A 10 -28.48 11.04 -3.05
CA LYS A 10 -29.44 9.93 -3.08
C LYS A 10 -28.78 8.66 -3.62
N LYS A 11 -29.01 7.54 -2.92
CA LYS A 11 -28.72 6.18 -3.40
C LYS A 11 -29.65 5.85 -4.57
N SER A 12 -29.11 5.42 -5.71
CA SER A 12 -29.87 4.74 -6.76
C SER A 12 -29.54 3.25 -6.72
N LEU A 13 -30.61 2.47 -6.61
CA LEU A 13 -30.68 1.02 -6.63
C LEU A 13 -30.71 0.60 -8.12
N VAL A 14 -29.67 -0.05 -8.61
CA VAL A 14 -29.69 -0.68 -9.95
C VAL A 14 -29.75 -2.19 -9.75
N LYS A 15 -30.83 -2.76 -10.29
CA LYS A 15 -31.07 -4.19 -10.47
C LYS A 15 -30.15 -4.68 -11.59
N GLU A 16 -29.42 -5.76 -11.37
CA GLU A 16 -28.79 -6.52 -12.46
C GLU A 16 -29.58 -7.80 -12.70
N THR A 17 -29.97 -7.97 -13.96
CA THR A 17 -30.65 -9.14 -14.50
C THR A 17 -29.65 -9.94 -15.33
N VAL A 18 -29.73 -11.26 -15.16
CA VAL A 18 -28.95 -12.33 -15.79
C VAL A 18 -29.13 -12.36 -17.32
N VAL A 19 -28.04 -12.57 -18.07
CA VAL A 19 -28.06 -13.23 -19.38
C VAL A 19 -26.83 -14.15 -19.51
N SER A 20 -27.07 -15.39 -19.91
CA SER A 20 -26.11 -16.47 -20.15
C SER A 20 -25.73 -16.57 -21.64
N SER A 21 -24.43 -16.79 -21.92
CA SER A 21 -23.71 -17.62 -22.95
C SER A 21 -24.24 -17.74 -24.42
N PRO A 22 -23.55 -18.37 -25.43
CA PRO A 22 -22.26 -19.09 -25.51
C PRO A 22 -21.38 -18.83 -26.79
N GLY A 23 -20.25 -19.55 -26.91
CA GLY A 23 -19.59 -19.96 -28.19
C GLY A 23 -18.25 -19.28 -28.53
N SER A 24 -17.06 -19.90 -28.40
CA SER A 24 -16.41 -20.95 -29.24
C SER A 24 -15.89 -20.49 -30.61
N THR A 25 -14.56 -20.42 -30.81
CA THR A 25 -13.73 -21.20 -31.78
C THR A 25 -12.31 -20.63 -31.94
N SER A 26 -11.32 -21.54 -31.92
CA SER A 26 -9.95 -21.37 -32.46
C SER A 26 -9.96 -21.77 -33.96
N PRO A 27 -8.94 -21.41 -34.78
CA PRO A 27 -7.78 -22.32 -34.99
C PRO A 27 -6.44 -21.67 -35.42
N SER A 28 -5.33 -22.43 -35.25
CA SER A 28 -4.22 -22.80 -36.20
C SER A 28 -3.57 -21.72 -37.11
N SER A 29 -2.30 -21.70 -37.54
CA SER A 29 -0.97 -22.31 -37.31
C SER A 29 0.00 -21.65 -38.34
N GLN A 30 1.29 -22.01 -38.30
CA GLN A 30 2.35 -21.88 -39.34
C GLN A 30 3.21 -20.60 -39.29
N GLU A 31 4.48 -20.69 -38.90
CA GLU A 31 5.69 -21.19 -39.59
C GLU A 31 6.31 -20.16 -40.55
N GLY A 32 7.59 -19.87 -40.34
CA GLY A 32 8.38 -18.96 -41.16
C GLY A 32 9.75 -18.68 -40.56
N SER A 33 10.65 -19.65 -40.72
CA SER A 33 12.09 -19.51 -40.46
C SER A 33 12.72 -18.62 -41.52
N GLU A 34 13.61 -17.70 -41.14
CA GLU A 34 14.79 -17.39 -41.97
C GLU A 34 15.95 -16.86 -41.13
N LYS A 35 17.09 -17.54 -41.32
CA LYS A 35 18.39 -17.27 -40.73
C LYS A 35 19.09 -16.19 -41.54
N ILE A 36 19.61 -15.16 -40.90
CA ILE A 36 20.70 -14.36 -41.47
C ILE A 36 21.79 -14.21 -40.41
N SER A 37 22.94 -14.80 -40.74
CA SER A 37 24.19 -14.76 -40.01
C SER A 37 25.03 -13.64 -40.60
N VAL A 38 25.38 -12.61 -39.81
CA VAL A 38 26.46 -11.68 -40.15
C VAL A 38 27.31 -11.44 -38.91
N THR A 39 28.52 -11.97 -38.99
CA THR A 39 29.67 -11.73 -38.14
C THR A 39 30.25 -10.34 -38.39
N SER A 40 30.62 -9.58 -37.36
CA SER A 40 31.96 -8.97 -37.23
C SER A 40 32.07 -8.04 -36.01
N GLU A 41 33.08 -8.36 -35.20
CA GLU A 41 34.05 -7.45 -34.58
C GLU A 41 33.60 -6.54 -33.42
N SER A 42 33.74 -7.14 -32.23
CA SER A 42 33.81 -6.50 -30.92
C SER A 42 35.00 -5.54 -30.79
N PRO A 43 34.81 -4.30 -30.29
CA PRO A 43 35.87 -3.56 -29.63
C PRO A 43 35.99 -4.01 -28.17
N SER A 44 37.20 -4.45 -27.82
CA SER A 44 37.62 -4.86 -26.49
C SER A 44 37.40 -3.75 -25.45
N VAL A 45 36.30 -3.85 -24.71
CA VAL A 45 36.07 -3.06 -23.49
C VAL A 45 36.66 -3.84 -22.32
N THR A 46 37.68 -3.24 -21.70
CA THR A 46 38.37 -3.72 -20.51
C THR A 46 37.36 -4.01 -19.40
N GLN A 47 37.13 -5.30 -19.13
CA GLN A 47 36.32 -5.75 -18.01
C GLN A 47 37.12 -5.47 -16.72
N HIS A 48 36.79 -4.37 -16.05
CA HIS A 48 37.07 -4.25 -14.63
C HIS A 48 36.14 -5.22 -13.91
N THR A 49 36.68 -6.38 -13.57
CA THR A 49 36.09 -7.33 -12.62
C THR A 49 35.94 -6.62 -11.28
N GLN A 50 34.81 -5.96 -11.07
CA GLN A 50 34.38 -5.59 -9.73
C GLN A 50 33.99 -6.89 -9.06
N ALA A 51 34.77 -7.27 -8.04
CA ALA A 51 34.40 -8.33 -7.13
C ALA A 51 32.95 -8.09 -6.67
N PRO A 52 32.09 -9.12 -6.63
CA PRO A 52 30.76 -8.96 -6.09
C PRO A 52 30.92 -8.50 -4.64
N LEU A 53 30.40 -7.30 -4.35
CA LEU A 53 30.33 -6.76 -3.01
C LEU A 53 29.58 -7.79 -2.16
N SER A 54 30.32 -8.57 -1.38
CA SER A 54 29.79 -9.66 -0.58
C SER A 54 28.75 -9.09 0.38
N GLN A 55 27.51 -9.58 0.27
CA GLN A 55 26.38 -9.18 1.11
C GLN A 55 26.50 -9.66 2.58
N GLU A 56 27.69 -10.11 2.99
CA GLU A 56 27.96 -10.70 4.28
C GLU A 56 28.79 -9.76 5.15
N THR A 57 28.18 -8.69 5.69
CA THR A 57 28.64 -8.04 6.94
C THR A 57 27.71 -6.94 7.50
N LEU A 58 26.45 -6.84 7.08
CA LEU A 58 25.54 -5.94 7.79
C LEU A 58 25.21 -6.52 9.17
N SER A 59 25.53 -5.77 10.21
CA SER A 59 25.19 -6.12 11.60
C SER A 59 23.66 -6.27 11.73
N SER A 60 23.22 -7.03 12.73
CA SER A 60 21.78 -7.17 13.03
C SER A 60 21.11 -5.79 13.19
N THR A 61 21.80 -4.84 13.83
CA THR A 61 21.33 -3.45 13.99
C THR A 61 21.21 -2.73 12.65
N GLN A 62 22.18 -2.86 11.75
CA GLN A 62 22.10 -2.23 10.42
C GLN A 62 20.99 -2.86 9.55
N ARG A 63 20.74 -4.17 9.69
CA ARG A 63 19.62 -4.84 9.02
C ARG A 63 18.27 -4.37 9.57
N GLU A 64 18.18 -4.17 10.88
CA GLU A 64 16.99 -3.61 11.54
C GLU A 64 16.75 -2.17 11.09
N GLU A 65 17.80 -1.33 11.05
CA GLU A 65 17.75 0.03 10.53
C GLU A 65 17.32 0.07 9.06
N ILE A 66 17.86 -0.78 8.20
CA ILE A 66 17.46 -0.86 6.79
C ILE A 66 16.01 -1.36 6.64
N ARG A 67 15.56 -2.33 7.44
CA ARG A 67 14.15 -2.75 7.48
C ARG A 67 13.22 -1.63 7.94
N LEU A 68 13.66 -0.83 8.91
CA LEU A 68 12.94 0.36 9.37
C LEU A 68 12.92 1.46 8.31
N LEU A 69 13.94 1.50 7.43
CA LEU A 69 14.00 2.43 6.31
C LEU A 69 13.13 1.98 5.12
N PHE A 70 12.90 0.69 4.89
CA PHE A 70 12.11 0.19 3.75
C PHE A 70 11.28 -1.04 4.12
N HIS A 71 10.16 -0.82 4.80
CA HIS A 71 9.31 -1.93 5.24
C HIS A 71 8.66 -2.65 4.04
N ASN A 72 8.17 -1.89 3.06
CA ASN A 72 7.82 -2.42 1.74
C ASN A 72 9.07 -2.37 0.85
N GLN A 73 9.50 -3.55 0.41
CA GLN A 73 10.66 -3.72 -0.49
C GLN A 73 10.47 -3.02 -1.85
N GLN A 74 9.23 -2.67 -2.23
CA GLN A 74 8.92 -1.97 -3.46
C GLN A 74 7.74 -1.01 -3.27
N ALA A 75 7.80 0.14 -3.94
CA ALA A 75 6.71 1.11 -3.96
C ALA A 75 5.46 0.52 -4.64
N PRO A 76 4.26 0.69 -4.07
CA PRO A 76 3.03 0.22 -4.70
C PRO A 76 2.66 1.09 -5.90
N ASN A 77 2.02 0.48 -6.89
CA ASN A 77 1.39 1.20 -7.98
C ASN A 77 0.06 1.82 -7.53
N CYS A 78 -0.24 3.03 -8.00
CA CYS A 78 -1.48 3.71 -7.68
C CYS A 78 -2.68 2.98 -8.30
N HIS A 79 -3.68 2.64 -7.50
CA HIS A 79 -4.91 2.01 -8.00
C HIS A 79 -5.70 2.86 -9.01
N SER A 80 -5.52 4.18 -9.00
CA SER A 80 -6.25 5.07 -9.90
C SER A 80 -5.58 5.25 -11.26
N CYS A 81 -4.24 5.24 -11.33
CA CYS A 81 -3.52 5.56 -12.56
C CYS A 81 -2.40 4.59 -12.94
N GLY A 82 -2.14 3.55 -12.15
CA GLY A 82 -1.10 2.54 -12.41
C GLY A 82 0.34 2.98 -12.12
N GLU A 83 0.61 4.28 -11.97
CA GLU A 83 1.96 4.82 -11.71
C GLU A 83 2.52 4.41 -10.35
N ALA A 84 3.83 4.19 -10.29
CA ALA A 84 4.52 3.93 -9.02
C ALA A 84 4.37 5.10 -8.04
N CYS A 85 4.08 4.79 -6.77
CA CYS A 85 3.98 5.81 -5.74
C CYS A 85 5.36 6.31 -5.29
N THR A 86 5.42 7.55 -4.81
CA THR A 86 6.64 8.15 -4.25
C THR A 86 6.66 7.97 -2.74
N ARG A 87 7.80 7.56 -2.20
CA ARG A 87 8.03 7.49 -0.75
C ARG A 87 8.28 8.89 -0.19
N LEU A 88 7.53 9.25 0.84
CA LEU A 88 7.60 10.53 1.55
C LEU A 88 7.62 10.27 3.05
N VAL A 89 7.90 11.30 3.85
CA VAL A 89 7.83 11.23 5.32
C VAL A 89 6.87 12.30 5.81
N THR A 90 6.01 11.95 6.76
CA THR A 90 5.11 12.94 7.38
C THR A 90 5.91 13.93 8.21
N ARG A 91 5.40 15.16 8.33
CA ARG A 91 6.01 16.16 9.22
C ARG A 91 6.00 15.65 10.66
N VAL A 92 7.09 15.87 11.40
CA VAL A 92 7.20 15.53 12.82
C VAL A 92 6.09 16.18 13.66
N SER A 93 5.62 17.36 13.26
CA SER A 93 4.53 18.10 13.91
C SER A 93 3.12 17.58 13.58
N ASN A 94 2.98 16.41 12.93
CA ASN A 94 1.68 15.84 12.59
C ASN A 94 0.94 15.36 13.85
N ARG A 95 -0.02 16.17 14.30
CA ARG A 95 -0.82 15.96 15.52
C ARG A 95 -1.81 14.79 15.45
N ASN A 96 -1.93 14.12 14.30
CA ASN A 96 -2.75 12.92 14.18
C ASN A 96 -2.04 11.65 14.68
N GLY A 97 -0.92 11.78 15.40
CA GLY A 97 -0.12 10.65 15.88
C GLY A 97 0.71 9.99 14.78
N ASN A 98 0.75 10.59 13.59
CA ASN A 98 1.45 10.04 12.42
C ASN A 98 2.78 10.74 12.14
N GLY A 99 3.32 11.55 13.06
CA GLY A 99 4.55 12.31 12.84
C GLY A 99 5.76 11.43 12.57
N GLY A 100 6.59 11.82 11.60
CA GLY A 100 7.82 11.10 11.23
C GLY A 100 7.63 9.75 10.53
N ARG A 101 6.38 9.33 10.27
CA ARG A 101 6.09 8.06 9.59
C ARG A 101 6.39 8.16 8.08
N PRO A 102 7.14 7.21 7.51
CA PRO A 102 7.28 7.11 6.07
C PRO A 102 6.00 6.57 5.43
N TYR A 103 5.69 7.01 4.21
CA TYR A 103 4.49 6.61 3.48
C TYR A 103 4.66 6.72 1.97
N TYR A 104 3.84 6.00 1.22
CA TYR A 104 3.74 6.11 -0.23
C TYR A 104 2.55 6.97 -0.64
N LYS A 105 2.78 7.87 -1.59
CA LYS A 105 1.78 8.74 -2.19
C LYS A 105 1.92 8.75 -3.72
N CYS A 106 0.81 8.64 -4.42
CA CYS A 106 0.80 8.92 -5.84
C CYS A 106 0.78 10.45 -6.05
N ILE A 107 1.85 11.00 -6.62
CA ILE A 107 1.96 12.45 -6.87
C ILE A 107 0.96 12.89 -7.95
N ARG A 108 0.78 12.09 -9.01
CA ARG A 108 -0.14 12.38 -10.12
C ARG A 108 -1.59 12.48 -9.67
N CYS A 109 -2.04 11.56 -8.81
CA CYS A 109 -3.42 11.54 -8.31
C CYS A 109 -3.60 12.31 -6.98
N ASP A 110 -2.52 12.79 -6.38
CA ASP A 110 -2.49 13.37 -5.03
C ASP A 110 -3.09 12.46 -3.94
N LYS A 111 -2.97 11.13 -4.09
CA LYS A 111 -3.58 10.13 -3.19
C LYS A 111 -2.56 9.39 -2.34
N PHE A 112 -2.83 9.29 -1.04
CA PHE A 112 -2.13 8.38 -0.14
C PHE A 112 -2.36 6.92 -0.57
N SER A 113 -1.32 6.09 -0.49
CA SER A 113 -1.40 4.66 -0.75
C SER A 113 -1.31 3.85 0.56
N CYS A 114 -0.16 3.84 1.22
CA CYS A 114 0.06 3.11 2.47
C CYS A 114 1.22 3.73 3.28
N PHE A 115 1.34 3.42 4.57
CA PHE A 115 2.58 3.74 5.31
C PHE A 115 3.67 2.71 4.99
N ASP A 116 4.92 3.12 5.12
CA ASP A 116 6.10 2.29 4.86
C ASP A 116 6.86 1.95 6.15
N ASP A 117 6.11 1.67 7.22
CA ASP A 117 6.62 1.23 8.51
C ASP A 117 5.82 0.01 9.00
N SER A 118 6.32 -0.66 10.05
CA SER A 118 5.66 -1.82 10.66
C SER A 118 4.53 -1.45 11.65
N ARG A 119 4.22 -0.16 11.83
CA ARG A 119 3.32 0.30 12.89
C ARG A 119 1.88 -0.09 12.58
N GLY A 120 1.23 -0.74 13.54
CA GLY A 120 -0.11 -1.31 13.42
C GLY A 120 -0.19 -2.63 12.65
N GLU A 121 0.94 -3.26 12.34
CA GLU A 121 0.95 -4.63 11.82
C GLU A 121 0.80 -5.65 12.94
N ASP A 122 -0.06 -6.64 12.73
CA ASP A 122 -0.36 -7.72 13.67
C ASP A 122 -0.93 -8.88 12.84
N GLU A 123 -0.44 -10.09 13.07
CA GLU A 123 -0.89 -11.30 12.34
C GLU A 123 -2.36 -11.63 12.63
N ASN A 124 -2.91 -11.14 13.75
CA ASN A 124 -4.31 -11.31 14.12
C ASN A 124 -5.23 -10.25 13.49
N ASN A 125 -4.69 -9.29 12.75
CA ASN A 125 -5.53 -8.35 12.01
C ASN A 125 -6.31 -9.08 10.90
N PRO A 126 -7.51 -8.59 10.51
CA PRO A 126 -8.26 -9.16 9.40
C PRO A 126 -7.42 -9.27 8.12
N VAL A 127 -7.61 -10.34 7.37
CA VAL A 127 -6.93 -10.56 6.09
C VAL A 127 -7.53 -9.64 5.02
N CYS A 128 -6.68 -8.94 4.28
CA CYS A 128 -7.10 -8.10 3.15
C CYS A 128 -7.22 -8.90 1.85
N ASP A 129 -7.69 -8.27 0.78
CA ASP A 129 -7.90 -8.92 -0.53
C ASP A 129 -6.61 -9.47 -1.18
N CYS A 130 -5.44 -9.06 -0.68
CA CYS A 130 -4.15 -9.64 -1.07
C CYS A 130 -3.81 -10.96 -0.37
N GLY A 131 -4.67 -11.47 0.52
CA GLY A 131 -4.41 -12.67 1.33
C GLY A 131 -3.41 -12.45 2.46
N LYS A 132 -3.11 -11.20 2.82
CA LYS A 132 -2.17 -10.83 3.90
C LYS A 132 -2.91 -10.16 5.06
N ALA A 133 -2.40 -10.31 6.28
CA ALA A 133 -2.90 -9.55 7.43
C ALA A 133 -2.85 -8.04 7.14
N SER A 134 -3.94 -7.34 7.46
CA SER A 134 -4.06 -5.89 7.28
C SER A 134 -3.27 -5.09 8.31
N ARG A 135 -3.19 -3.78 8.13
CA ARG A 135 -2.63 -2.83 9.10
C ARG A 135 -3.75 -2.12 9.84
N ARG A 136 -3.66 -2.07 11.16
CA ARG A 136 -4.50 -1.28 12.05
C ARG A 136 -4.06 0.18 12.04
N GLN A 137 -5.02 1.10 11.97
CA GLN A 137 -4.78 2.53 11.95
C GLN A 137 -5.85 3.25 12.76
N LEU A 138 -5.55 4.51 13.08
CA LEU A 138 -6.46 5.41 13.79
C LEU A 138 -6.90 6.57 12.91
N SER A 139 -8.20 6.87 12.91
CA SER A 139 -8.70 8.04 12.17
C SER A 139 -8.27 9.34 12.85
N SER A 140 -8.30 10.43 12.09
CA SER A 140 -7.97 11.75 12.62
C SER A 140 -8.94 12.16 13.73
N ARG A 141 -8.56 13.18 14.50
CA ARG A 141 -9.39 13.74 15.58
C ARG A 141 -10.77 14.16 15.06
N GLU A 142 -10.83 14.81 13.90
CA GLU A 142 -12.07 15.28 13.28
C GLU A 142 -12.99 14.12 12.85
N LYS A 143 -12.42 12.94 12.62
CA LYS A 143 -13.15 11.71 12.29
C LYS A 143 -13.44 10.84 13.51
N GLY A 144 -13.19 11.35 14.71
CA GLY A 144 -13.57 10.74 15.98
C GLY A 144 -12.70 9.55 16.40
N ARG A 145 -11.39 9.54 16.05
CA ARG A 145 -10.40 8.57 16.55
C ARG A 145 -10.88 7.11 16.50
N ARG A 146 -11.43 6.71 15.35
CA ARG A 146 -11.94 5.35 15.11
C ARG A 146 -10.82 4.44 14.67
N ILE A 147 -10.80 3.22 15.19
CA ILE A 147 -9.87 2.20 14.69
C ILE A 147 -10.43 1.59 13.40
N PHE A 148 -9.56 1.45 12.41
CA PHE A 148 -9.86 0.79 11.15
C PHE A 148 -8.64 0.01 10.65
N TYR A 149 -8.89 -0.85 9.67
CA TYR A 149 -7.92 -1.73 9.04
C TYR A 149 -7.82 -1.39 7.55
N VAL A 150 -6.60 -1.40 7.02
CA VAL A 150 -6.31 -1.18 5.59
C VAL A 150 -5.29 -2.17 5.08
N CYS A 151 -5.20 -2.35 3.76
CA CYS A 151 -4.11 -3.10 3.15
C CYS A 151 -2.75 -2.51 3.56
N LYS A 152 -1.89 -3.32 4.19
CA LYS A 152 -0.59 -2.84 4.69
C LYS A 152 0.39 -2.44 3.59
N THR A 153 0.28 -3.08 2.43
CA THR A 153 1.13 -2.81 1.27
C THR A 153 0.54 -1.77 0.31
N GLY A 154 -0.73 -1.39 0.49
CA GLY A 154 -1.43 -0.52 -0.47
C GLY A 154 -1.66 -1.18 -1.83
N SER A 155 -1.63 -2.53 -1.90
CA SER A 155 -1.82 -3.30 -3.14
C SER A 155 -3.28 -3.68 -3.42
N CYS A 156 -4.18 -3.46 -2.47
CA CYS A 156 -5.63 -3.53 -2.69
C CYS A 156 -6.33 -2.41 -1.91
N GLN A 157 -7.63 -2.26 -2.17
CA GLN A 157 -8.47 -1.22 -1.57
C GLN A 157 -9.20 -1.67 -0.29
N PHE A 158 -8.72 -2.74 0.35
CA PHE A 158 -9.31 -3.27 1.59
C PHE A 158 -9.42 -2.17 2.66
N PHE A 159 -10.62 -2.05 3.22
CA PHE A 159 -10.94 -1.13 4.31
C PHE A 159 -12.02 -1.72 5.21
N GLN A 160 -11.79 -1.75 6.52
CA GLN A 160 -12.79 -2.21 7.49
C GLN A 160 -12.65 -1.47 8.82
N PHE A 161 -13.76 -1.02 9.40
CA PHE A 161 -13.73 -0.50 10.78
C PHE A 161 -13.58 -1.62 11.79
N HIS A 162 -12.83 -1.37 12.87
CA HIS A 162 -12.89 -2.25 14.04
C HIS A 162 -14.26 -2.09 14.71
N LYS A 163 -14.95 -3.21 14.90
CA LYS A 163 -16.32 -3.26 15.42
C LYS A 163 -16.34 -3.76 16.86
N ARG A 164 -17.20 -3.15 17.67
CA ARG A 164 -17.61 -3.67 18.98
C ARG A 164 -18.56 -4.85 18.81
N GLN A 165 -18.82 -5.56 19.90
CA GLN A 165 -19.80 -6.66 19.94
C GLN A 165 -21.21 -6.22 19.50
N ASP A 166 -21.57 -4.95 19.77
CA ASP A 166 -22.83 -4.35 19.36
C ASP A 166 -22.85 -3.87 17.88
N GLY A 167 -21.78 -4.10 17.11
CA GLY A 167 -21.64 -3.68 15.72
C GLY A 167 -21.26 -2.20 15.51
N SER A 168 -21.18 -1.41 16.58
CA SER A 168 -20.71 -0.02 16.50
C SER A 168 -19.20 0.05 16.25
N ASN A 169 -18.71 1.19 15.75
CA ASN A 169 -17.28 1.38 15.51
C ASN A 169 -16.56 1.70 16.81
N TRP A 170 -15.42 1.05 17.05
CA TRP A 170 -14.60 1.37 18.21
C TRP A 170 -13.85 2.69 18.00
N SER A 171 -13.78 3.50 19.06
CA SER A 171 -13.04 4.78 19.10
C SER A 171 -12.26 4.92 20.39
N VAL A 172 -11.18 5.70 20.36
CA VAL A 172 -10.33 6.00 21.52
C VAL A 172 -10.43 7.46 21.93
N GLY A 173 -10.24 7.73 23.22
CA GLY A 173 -9.96 9.08 23.71
C GLY A 173 -8.60 9.59 23.22
N GLU A 174 -8.35 10.89 23.35
CA GLU A 174 -7.11 11.51 22.87
C GLU A 174 -5.86 10.97 23.59
N ASP A 175 -5.90 10.83 24.92
CA ASP A 175 -4.75 10.33 25.69
C ASP A 175 -4.36 8.90 25.28
N LEU A 176 -5.38 8.05 25.04
CA LEU A 176 -5.15 6.69 24.56
C LEU A 176 -4.68 6.67 23.10
N ALA A 177 -5.13 7.61 22.26
CA ALA A 177 -4.66 7.73 20.89
C ALA A 177 -3.15 8.00 20.83
N GLU A 178 -2.65 8.88 21.70
CA GLU A 178 -1.24 9.22 21.81
C GLU A 178 -0.43 8.02 22.33
N ALA A 179 -0.89 7.37 23.40
CA ALA A 179 -0.22 6.17 23.92
C ALA A 179 -0.15 5.04 22.88
N LEU A 180 -1.23 4.77 22.14
CA LEU A 180 -1.24 3.75 21.08
C LEU A 180 -0.27 4.11 19.93
N ALA A 181 -0.10 5.42 19.67
CA ALA A 181 0.82 5.90 18.66
C ALA A 181 2.29 5.69 19.08
N GLU A 182 2.62 6.01 20.32
CA GLU A 182 3.95 5.80 20.91
C GLU A 182 4.31 4.31 20.99
N LEU A 183 3.33 3.46 21.35
CA LEU A 183 3.47 2.01 21.37
C LEU A 183 3.44 1.36 19.98
N ARG A 184 3.34 2.16 18.90
CA ARG A 184 3.33 1.70 17.50
C ARG A 184 2.21 0.70 17.17
N VAL A 185 1.06 0.81 17.83
CA VAL A 185 -0.10 -0.08 17.66
C VAL A 185 -1.06 0.38 16.54
N VAL A 186 -1.08 1.68 16.20
CA VAL A 186 -1.97 2.28 15.16
C VAL A 186 -1.26 3.36 14.37
#